data_AF-A0A2G0Q4U4-F1
#
_entry.id   AF-A0A2G0Q4U4-F1
#
_cell.length_a   1.000
_cell.length_b   1.000
_cell.length_c   1.000
_cell.angle_alpha   90.00
_cell.angle_beta   90.00
_cell.angle_gamma   90.00
#
_symmetry.space_group_name_H-M   'P 1'
#
loop_
_entity.id
_entity.type
_entity.pdbx_description
1 polymer ?
#
loop_
_entity_poly.entity_id
_entity_poly.type
_entity_poly.pdbx_seq_one_letter_code
_entity_poly.pdbx_strand_id
1 'polypeptide(L)' 'MKINRHYIENVQVFGSVKAFWSFIKKAYINEEFMFIQTNDNEFIVLPARSLASEEEFQQLFRFITEQINNHSK' A
#
# COMPACT_ATOMS: atom_id res chain seq x y z
N MET A 1 -13.90 17.46 -4.30
CA MET A 1 -12.98 17.11 -5.41
C MET A 1 -13.30 15.69 -5.87
N LYS A 2 -13.77 15.50 -7.10
CA LYS A 2 -13.91 14.14 -7.69
C LYS A 2 -12.58 13.80 -8.35
N ILE A 3 -11.82 12.91 -7.73
CA ILE A 3 -10.57 12.41 -8.32
C ILE A 3 -10.97 11.52 -9.51
N ASN A 4 -10.62 11.95 -10.72
CA ASN A 4 -10.90 11.22 -11.96
C ASN A 4 -9.84 10.12 -12.14
N ARG A 5 -10.24 8.94 -12.65
CA ARG A 5 -9.34 7.84 -13.02
C ARG A 5 -8.16 8.32 -13.88
N HIS A 6 -8.41 9.23 -14.81
CA HIS A 6 -7.37 9.83 -15.66
C HIS A 6 -6.33 10.63 -14.85
N TYR A 7 -6.70 11.21 -13.71
CA TYR A 7 -5.78 11.92 -12.84
C TYR A 7 -4.86 10.96 -12.07
N ILE A 8 -5.41 9.82 -11.62
CA ILE A 8 -4.64 8.78 -10.93
C ILE A 8 -3.62 8.16 -11.90
N GLU A 9 -4.04 7.84 -13.11
CA GLU A 9 -3.20 7.19 -14.13
C GLU A 9 -2.10 8.10 -14.72
N ASN A 10 -2.30 9.43 -14.74
CA ASN A 10 -1.29 10.36 -15.29
C ASN A 10 -0.32 10.92 -14.24
N VAL A 11 -0.69 10.96 -12.96
CA VAL A 11 0.21 11.42 -11.89
C VAL A 11 1.08 10.27 -11.37
N GLN A 12 0.54 9.05 -11.30
CA GLN A 12 1.34 7.87 -11.02
C GLN A 12 1.97 7.36 -12.31
N VAL A 13 3.24 7.68 -12.51
CA VAL A 13 4.08 6.97 -13.49
C VAL A 13 3.97 5.48 -13.16
N PHE A 14 3.25 4.72 -14.00
CA PHE A 14 3.24 3.26 -13.92
C PHE A 14 4.65 2.75 -14.17
N GLY A 15 5.39 2.57 -13.10
CA GLY A 15 6.52 1.67 -13.01
C GLY A 15 6.26 0.81 -11.80
N SER A 16 6.32 -0.51 -11.93
CA SER A 16 6.40 -1.38 -10.76
C SER A 16 7.45 -0.81 -9.80
N VAL A 17 7.04 -0.25 -8.67
CA VAL A 17 7.98 0.30 -7.70
C VAL A 17 8.50 -0.88 -6.89
N LYS A 18 9.79 -1.20 -7.08
CA LYS A 18 10.49 -2.05 -6.13
C LYS A 18 10.70 -1.24 -4.86
N ALA A 19 9.71 -1.28 -3.97
CA ALA A 19 9.89 -0.78 -2.63
C ALA A 19 10.67 -1.81 -1.82
N PHE A 20 11.84 -1.42 -1.33
CA PHE A 20 12.55 -2.21 -0.33
C PHE A 20 11.82 -2.06 1.00
N TRP A 21 11.67 -3.14 1.77
CA TRP A 21 11.00 -3.10 3.08
C TRP A 21 11.65 -2.09 4.04
N SER A 22 12.96 -1.88 3.93
CA SER A 22 13.71 -0.85 4.67
C SER A 22 13.27 0.59 4.35
N PHE A 23 12.58 0.80 3.24
CA PHE A 23 12.07 2.09 2.80
C PHE A 23 10.58 2.30 3.15
N ILE A 24 9.94 1.29 3.75
CA ILE A 24 8.56 1.37 4.22
C ILE A 24 8.55 1.75 5.70
N LYS A 25 7.82 2.81 6.03
CA LYS A 25 7.73 3.35 7.37
C LYS A 25 6.66 2.64 8.22
N LYS A 26 5.46 2.49 7.65
CA LYS A 26 4.33 1.85 8.33
C LYS A 26 3.23 1.46 7.33
N ALA A 27 2.38 0.53 7.73
CA ALA A 27 1.13 0.22 7.04
C ALA A 27 -0.06 0.30 8.01
N TYR A 28 -1.24 0.66 7.51
CA TYR A 28 -2.48 0.64 8.27
C TYR A 28 -3.69 0.44 7.36
N ILE A 29 -4.78 -0.06 7.93
CA ILE A 29 -6.08 -0.18 7.26
C ILE A 29 -6.97 0.99 7.71
N ASN A 30 -7.68 1.58 6.76
CA ASN A 30 -8.78 2.49 7.02
C ASN A 30 -9.94 2.11 6.08
N GLU A 31 -11.07 1.73 6.66
CA GLU A 31 -12.22 1.18 5.94
C GLU A 31 -11.77 0.03 4.99
N GLU A 32 -12.11 0.10 3.71
CA GLU A 32 -11.78 -0.89 2.68
C GLU A 32 -10.43 -0.62 1.99
N PHE A 33 -9.53 0.15 2.62
CA PHE A 33 -8.27 0.56 2.02
C PHE A 33 -7.08 0.26 2.95
N MET A 34 -6.04 -0.32 2.36
CA MET A 34 -4.73 -0.47 2.98
C MET A 34 -3.81 0.64 2.48
N PHE A 35 -3.22 1.36 3.43
CA PHE A 35 -2.26 2.42 3.18
C PHE A 35 -0.88 1.96 3.62
N ILE A 36 0.10 2.06 2.73
CA ILE A 36 1.50 1.74 3.00
C ILE A 36 2.30 3.02 2.79
N GLN A 37 2.86 3.56 3.87
CA GLN A 37 3.61 4.80 3.87
C GLN A 37 5.10 4.52 3.66
N THR A 38 5.73 5.21 2.71
CA THR A 38 7.18 5.20 2.51
C THR A 38 7.88 6.21 3.42
N ASN A 39 9.21 6.13 3.53
CA ASN A 39 10.00 7.11 4.29
C ASN A 39 9.91 8.53 3.72
N ASP A 40 9.66 8.67 2.42
CA ASP A 40 9.45 9.97 1.74
C ASP A 40 8.03 10.53 1.92
N ASN A 41 7.22 9.92 2.80
CA ASN A 41 5.81 10.24 3.03
C ASN A 41 4.91 10.06 1.79
N GLU A 42 5.34 9.26 0.82
CA GLU A 42 4.46 8.80 -0.25
C GLU A 42 3.62 7.61 0.24
N PHE A 43 2.48 7.38 -0.43
CA PHE A 43 1.55 6.33 -0.07
C PHE A 43 1.29 5.40 -1.25
N ILE A 44 1.47 4.11 -1.01
CA ILE A 44 0.90 3.06 -1.84
C ILE A 44 -0.46 2.71 -1.24
N VAL A 45 -1.50 2.74 -2.07
CA VAL A 45 -2.89 2.50 -1.65
C VAL A 45 -3.41 1.25 -2.34
N LEU A 46 -3.86 0.28 -1.54
CA LEU A 46 -4.44 -0.98 -1.99
C LEU A 46 -5.89 -1.08 -1.50
N PRO A 47 -6.89 -0.98 -2.40
CA PRO A 47 -8.28 -1.19 -2.02
C PRO A 47 -8.59 -2.68 -1.89
N ALA A 48 -9.35 -3.06 -0.86
CA ALA A 48 -9.71 -4.44 -0.53
C ALA A 48 -10.35 -5.19 -1.70
N ARG A 49 -11.19 -4.51 -2.50
CA ARG A 49 -11.81 -5.05 -3.72
C ARG A 49 -10.83 -5.52 -4.81
N SER A 50 -9.54 -5.22 -4.67
CA SER A 50 -8.50 -5.68 -5.61
C SER A 50 -8.07 -7.12 -5.32
N LEU A 51 -8.48 -7.67 -4.18
CA LEU A 51 -8.21 -9.03 -3.73
C LEU A 51 -9.49 -9.87 -3.82
N ALA A 52 -9.32 -11.19 -3.82
CA ALA A 52 -10.43 -12.12 -4.02
C ALA A 52 -11.34 -12.22 -2.80
N SER A 53 -10.82 -11.97 -1.59
CA SER A 53 -11.62 -12.00 -0.35
C SER A 53 -11.06 -11.09 0.75
N GLU A 54 -11.88 -10.85 1.77
CA GLU A 54 -11.48 -10.14 2.98
C GLU A 54 -10.36 -10.88 3.72
N GLU A 55 -10.38 -12.22 3.74
CA GLU A 55 -9.32 -13.02 4.34
C GLU A 55 -7.97 -12.78 3.64
N GLU A 56 -7.97 -12.72 2.30
CA GLU A 56 -6.75 -12.41 1.53
C GLU A 56 -6.22 -11.00 1.85
N PHE A 57 -7.12 -10.02 1.99
CA PHE A 57 -6.78 -8.67 2.40
C PHE A 57 -6.12 -8.62 3.78
N GLN A 58 -6.70 -9.31 4.75
CA GLN A 58 -6.16 -9.38 6.11
C GLN A 58 -4.82 -10.14 6.14
N GLN A 59 -4.66 -11.22 5.36
CA GLN A 59 -3.40 -11.95 5.24
C GLN A 59 -2.31 -11.08 4.65
N LEU A 60 -2.60 -10.34 3.58
CA LEU A 60 -1.66 -9.41 2.95
C LEU A 60 -1.22 -8.32 3.94
N PHE A 61 -2.17 -7.76 4.71
CA PHE A 61 -1.86 -6.75 5.71
C PHE A 61 -0.89 -7.27 6.80
N ARG A 62 -1.15 -8.47 7.31
CA ARG A 62 -0.28 -9.13 8.28
C ARG A 62 1.12 -9.35 7.70
N PHE A 63 1.19 -9.90 6.50
CA PHE A 63 2.45 -10.13 5.80
C PHE A 63 3.27 -8.84 5.68
N ILE A 64 2.67 -7.75 5.18
CA ILE A 64 3.35 -6.45 5.04
C ILE A 64 3.85 -5.93 6.39
N THR A 65 3.02 -6.01 7.42
CA THR A 65 3.38 -5.56 8.78
C THR A 65 4.56 -6.36 9.34
N GLU A 66 4.58 -7.68 9.15
CA GLU A 66 5.71 -8.53 9.52
C GLU A 66 6.98 -8.17 8.76
N GLN A 67 6.88 -7.91 7.45
CA GLN A 67 8.03 -7.50 6.65
C GLN A 67 8.61 -6.15 7.11
N ILE A 68 7.76 -5.17 7.44
CA ILE A 68 8.20 -3.89 8.01
C ILE A 68 8.96 -4.12 9.32
N ASN A 69 8.39 -4.91 10.24
CA ASN A 69 9.01 -5.19 11.53
C ASN A 69 10.35 -5.93 11.41
N ASN A 70 10.47 -6.85 10.44
CA ASN A 70 11.70 -7.60 10.20
C ASN A 70 12.83 -6.75 9.60
N HIS A 71 12.50 -5.69 8.86
CA HIS A 71 13.46 -4.84 8.15
C HIS A 71 13.64 -3.45 8.78
N SER A 72 12.93 -3.14 9.87
CA SER A 72 13.08 -1.92 10.67
C SER A 72 14.16 -2.04 11.77
N LYS A 73 14.97 -3.11 11.77
CA LYS A 73 16.06 -3.33 12.71
C LYS A 73 17.41 -2.83 12.20
#